data_AF-A0A2T2TEP0-F1
#
_entry.id   AF-A0A2T2TEP0-F1
#
_cell.length_a   1.000
_cell.length_b   1.000
_cell.length_c   1.000
_cell.angle_alpha   90.00
_cell.angle_beta   90.00
_cell.angle_gamma   90.00
#
_symmetry.space_group_name_H-M   'P 1'
#
loop_
_entity.id
_entity.type
_entity.pdbx_description
1 polymer ?
#
loop_
_entity_poly.entity_id
_entity_poly.type
_entity_poly.pdbx_seq_one_letter_code
_entity_poly.pdbx_strand_id
1 'polypeptide(L)'
;TVSGYLGLLFVSAVYVSIGLFASSLTGNQIVAFLLSLLIAVFLHLLFGQMAAILPDALANVAGFLDLQGHFQTMSRGVIDAASVLYVITLTAVGLLAATISLKSRSWS
;
A
#
# COMPACT_ATOMS: atom_id res chain seq x y z
N THR A 1 0.52 16.99 16.18
CA THR A 1 1.22 15.89 16.88
C THR A 1 0.40 14.60 16.91
N VAL A 2 -0.94 14.60 17.07
CA VAL A 2 -1.78 13.38 16.99
C VAL A 2 -1.98 12.86 15.55
N SER A 3 -2.15 13.76 14.59
CA SER A 3 -2.35 13.43 13.17
C SER A 3 -1.21 12.63 12.54
N GLY A 4 0.04 12.95 12.90
CA GLY A 4 1.22 12.21 12.41
C GLY A 4 1.27 10.77 12.91
N TYR A 5 0.88 10.51 14.16
CA TYR A 5 0.80 9.14 14.70
C TYR A 5 -0.30 8.33 14.01
N LEU A 6 -1.43 8.95 13.71
CA LEU A 6 -2.50 8.33 12.92
C LEU A 6 -2.04 7.99 11.50
N GLY A 7 -1.32 8.91 10.85
CA GLY A 7 -0.72 8.66 9.53
C GLY A 7 0.27 7.50 9.54
N LEU A 8 1.12 7.40 10.56
CA LEU A 8 2.04 6.27 10.74
C LEU A 8 1.30 4.95 10.93
N LEU A 9 0.24 4.92 11.74
CA LEU A 9 -0.57 3.71 11.96
C LEU A 9 -1.18 3.22 10.64
N PHE A 10 -1.74 4.14 9.87
CA PHE A 10 -2.34 3.84 8.56
C PHE A 10 -1.32 3.27 7.56
N VAL A 11 -0.13 3.88 7.44
CA VAL A 11 0.93 3.35 6.57
C VAL A 11 1.43 1.99 7.07
N SER A 12 1.52 1.81 8.38
CA SER A 12 1.91 0.52 8.98
C SER A 12 0.92 -0.59 8.60
N ALA A 13 -0.38 -0.30 8.62
CA ALA A 13 -1.43 -1.26 8.25
C ALA A 13 -1.31 -1.72 6.78
N VAL A 14 -1.00 -0.80 5.86
CA VAL A 14 -0.75 -1.12 4.45
C VAL A 14 0.44 -2.06 4.30
N TYR A 15 1.57 -1.76 4.96
CA TYR A 15 2.76 -2.60 4.89
C TYR A 15 2.54 -3.99 5.51
N VAL A 16 1.79 -4.08 6.61
CA VAL A 16 1.41 -5.38 7.19
C VAL A 16 0.58 -6.19 6.19
N SER A 17 -0.39 -5.56 5.51
CA SER A 17 -1.20 -6.24 4.51
C SER A 17 -0.39 -6.75 3.31
N ILE A 18 0.56 -5.95 2.81
CA ILE A 18 1.46 -6.34 1.72
C ILE A 18 2.38 -7.49 2.15
N GLY A 19 2.92 -7.42 3.38
CA GLY A 19 3.73 -8.48 3.97
C GLY A 19 2.96 -9.80 4.09
N LEU A 20 1.70 -9.73 4.52
CA LEU A 20 0.84 -10.91 4.62
C LEU A 20 0.55 -11.52 3.25
N PHE A 21 0.32 -10.69 2.23
CA PHE A 21 0.17 -11.14 0.85
C PHE A 21 1.44 -11.83 0.32
N ALA A 22 2.62 -11.22 0.49
CA ALA A 22 3.88 -11.82 0.04
C ALA A 22 4.18 -13.15 0.77
N SER A 23 3.87 -13.22 2.07
CA SER A 23 3.98 -14.46 2.87
C SER A 23 3.02 -15.54 2.39
N SER A 24 1.81 -15.17 1.97
CA SER A 24 0.86 -16.14 1.41
C SER A 24 1.32 -16.76 0.09
N LEU A 25 2.18 -16.07 -0.66
CA LEU A 25 2.61 -16.48 -2.00
C LEU A 25 3.81 -17.43 -1.96
N THR A 26 4.59 -17.43 -0.88
CA THR A 26 5.84 -18.20 -0.78
C THR A 26 5.97 -18.94 0.54
N GLY A 27 6.42 -20.20 0.49
CA GLY A 27 6.70 -21.00 1.69
C GLY A 27 8.03 -20.66 2.37
N ASN A 28 8.85 -19.78 1.78
CA ASN A 28 10.17 -19.40 2.28
C ASN A 28 10.14 -17.98 2.86
N GLN A 29 10.40 -17.86 4.16
CA GLN A 29 10.36 -16.60 4.91
C GLN A 29 11.26 -15.51 4.32
N ILE A 30 12.43 -15.88 3.79
CA ILE A 30 13.37 -14.92 3.18
C ILE A 30 12.79 -14.35 1.89
N VAL A 31 12.20 -15.20 1.05
CA VAL A 31 11.60 -14.79 -0.23
C VAL A 31 10.36 -13.93 0.02
N ALA A 32 9.52 -14.31 1.00
CA ALA A 32 8.37 -13.51 1.42
C ALA A 32 8.77 -12.09 1.86
N PHE A 33 9.86 -11.98 2.64
CA PHE A 33 10.39 -10.68 3.09
C PHE A 33 10.91 -9.83 1.93
N LEU A 34 11.69 -10.41 1.01
CA LEU A 34 12.21 -9.67 -0.14
C LEU A 34 11.09 -9.22 -1.09
N LEU A 35 10.07 -10.05 -1.30
CA LEU A 35 8.89 -9.69 -2.10
C LEU A 35 8.09 -8.56 -1.45
N SER A 36 7.83 -8.63 -0.14
CA SER A 36 7.10 -7.58 0.56
C SER A 36 7.85 -6.25 0.52
N LEU A 37 9.18 -6.30 0.71
CA LEU A 37 10.05 -5.13 0.61
C LEU A 37 10.01 -4.53 -0.80
N LEU A 38 10.13 -5.37 -1.83
CA LEU A 38 10.10 -4.92 -3.22
C LEU A 38 8.76 -4.25 -3.56
N ILE A 39 7.64 -4.86 -3.17
CA ILE A 39 6.30 -4.30 -3.40
C ILE A 39 6.12 -2.99 -2.63
N ALA A 40 6.56 -2.93 -1.36
CA ALA A 40 6.45 -1.73 -0.53
C ALA A 40 7.28 -0.56 -1.10
N VAL A 41 8.52 -0.81 -1.53
CA VAL A 41 9.38 0.20 -2.15
C VAL A 41 8.80 0.66 -3.48
N PHE A 42 8.26 -0.25 -4.29
CA PHE A 42 7.62 0.08 -5.57
C PHE A 42 6.39 0.99 -5.34
N LEU A 43 5.52 0.64 -4.38
CA LEU A 43 4.36 1.44 -4.02
C LEU A 43 4.73 2.81 -3.44
N HIS A 44 5.82 2.89 -2.67
CA HIS A 44 6.23 4.13 -2.01
C HIS A 44 6.99 5.09 -2.94
N LEU A 45 7.85 4.58 -3.83
CA LEU A 45 8.75 5.41 -4.64
C LEU A 45 8.22 5.67 -6.06
N LEU A 46 7.61 4.68 -6.71
CA LEU A 46 7.30 4.82 -8.13
C LEU A 46 6.04 5.63 -8.39
N PHE A 47 4.98 5.52 -7.57
CA PHE A 47 3.74 6.22 -7.85
C PHE A 47 3.87 7.75 -7.73
N GLY A 48 4.64 8.24 -6.76
CA GLY A 48 4.93 9.68 -6.63
C GLY A 48 5.76 10.23 -7.82
N GLN A 49 6.73 9.46 -8.32
CA GLN A 49 7.52 9.86 -9.50
C GLN A 49 6.72 9.73 -10.80
N MET A 50 5.87 8.71 -10.91
CA MET A 50 5.02 8.46 -12.09
C MET A 50 3.95 9.54 -12.26
N ALA A 51 3.33 10.01 -11.18
CA ALA A 51 2.35 11.10 -11.25
C ALA A 51 2.91 12.39 -11.90
N ALA A 52 4.21 12.65 -11.80
CA ALA A 52 4.86 13.83 -12.39
C ALA A 52 5.21 13.68 -13.88
N ILE A 53 5.22 12.47 -14.42
CA ILE A 53 5.71 12.17 -15.78
C ILE A 53 4.57 11.70 -16.70
N LEU A 54 3.46 11.21 -16.15
CA LEU A 54 2.38 10.62 -16.93
C LEU A 54 1.38 11.68 -17.48
N PRO A 55 0.72 11.40 -18.63
CA PRO A 55 -0.35 12.25 -19.18
C PRO A 55 -1.54 12.38 -18.21
N ASP A 56 -2.27 13.50 -18.24
CA ASP A 56 -3.32 13.89 -17.26
C ASP A 56 -4.28 12.76 -16.83
N ALA A 57 -4.71 11.91 -17.78
CA ALA A 57 -5.61 10.79 -17.48
C ALA A 57 -4.96 9.71 -16.60
N LEU A 58 -3.69 9.37 -16.84
CA LEU A 58 -2.94 8.42 -16.01
C LEU A 58 -2.33 9.11 -14.79
N ALA A 59 -2.06 10.42 -14.86
CA ALA A 59 -1.60 11.21 -13.72
C ALA A 59 -2.66 11.24 -12.60
N ASN A 60 -3.96 11.32 -12.94
CA ASN A 60 -5.03 11.23 -11.95
C ASN A 60 -5.09 9.86 -11.26
N VAL A 61 -4.90 8.77 -12.01
CA VAL A 61 -4.88 7.41 -11.44
C VAL A 61 -3.61 7.19 -10.61
N ALA A 62 -2.46 7.65 -11.09
CA ALA A 62 -1.19 7.59 -10.39
C ALA A 62 -1.20 8.46 -9.11
N GLY A 63 -1.86 9.62 -9.15
CA GLY A 63 -2.07 10.49 -8.00
C GLY A 63 -3.02 9.90 -6.97
N PHE A 64 -4.07 9.18 -7.41
CA PHE A 64 -4.91 8.38 -6.51
C PHE A 64 -4.09 7.26 -5.84
N LEU A 65 -3.14 6.64 -6.56
CA LEU A 65 -2.24 5.60 -6.07
C LEU A 65 -1.00 6.13 -5.32
N ASP A 66 -0.80 7.46 -5.27
CA ASP A 66 0.36 8.04 -4.62
C ASP A 66 0.22 8.02 -3.10
N LEU A 67 0.85 7.02 -2.49
CA LEU A 67 0.97 6.85 -1.04
C LEU A 67 1.72 8.00 -0.39
N GLN A 68 2.69 8.59 -1.09
CA GLN A 68 3.59 9.60 -0.53
C GLN A 68 2.91 10.98 -0.47
N GLY A 69 2.17 11.37 -1.51
CA GLY A 69 1.35 12.60 -1.52
C GLY A 69 0.24 12.60 -0.48
N HIS A 70 -0.48 11.48 -0.33
CA HIS A 70 -1.49 11.34 0.73
C HIS A 70 -0.86 11.35 2.13
N PHE A 71 0.30 10.71 2.31
CA PHE A 71 1.03 10.73 3.59
C PHE A 71 1.52 12.12 3.99
N GLN A 72 2.05 12.92 3.04
CA GLN A 72 2.47 14.29 3.30
C GLN A 72 1.31 15.20 3.71
N THR A 73 0.15 15.03 3.07
CA THR A 73 -1.07 15.78 3.41
C THR A 73 -1.59 15.40 4.81
N MET A 74 -1.56 14.10 5.15
CA MET A 74 -1.93 13.59 6.47
C MET A 74 -0.97 14.07 7.57
N SER A 75 0.34 14.09 7.29
CA SER A 75 1.38 14.54 8.22
C SER A 75 1.25 16.03 8.57
N ARG A 76 0.65 16.84 7.69
CA ARG A 76 0.36 18.26 7.94
C ARG A 76 -0.83 18.51 8.87
N GLY A 77 -1.51 17.45 9.31
CA GLY A 77 -2.61 17.58 10.27
C GLY A 77 -4.00 17.66 9.68
N VAL A 78 -4.13 17.60 8.35
CA VAL A 78 -5.42 17.49 7.67
C VAL A 78 -5.65 16.02 7.36
N ILE A 79 -6.41 15.34 8.21
CA ILE A 79 -6.90 14.00 7.93
C ILE A 79 -8.04 14.16 6.94
N ASP A 80 -7.72 14.12 5.65
CA ASP A 80 -8.74 14.10 4.61
C ASP A 80 -9.36 12.69 4.51
N ALA A 81 -10.67 12.64 4.28
CA ALA A 81 -11.42 11.39 4.14
C ALA A 81 -10.91 10.56 2.96
N ALA A 82 -10.41 11.21 1.90
CA ALA A 82 -9.80 10.57 0.74
C ALA A 82 -8.55 9.76 1.11
N SER A 83 -7.64 10.33 1.93
CA SER A 83 -6.42 9.65 2.38
C SER A 83 -6.74 8.40 3.23
N VAL A 84 -7.73 8.51 4.10
CA VAL A 84 -8.18 7.38 4.95
C VAL A 84 -8.82 6.30 4.09
N LEU A 85 -9.69 6.67 3.16
CA LEU A 85 -10.36 5.75 2.26
C LEU A 85 -9.37 5.04 1.34
N TYR A 86 -8.34 5.76 0.86
CA TYR A 86 -7.25 5.18 0.08
C TYR A 86 -6.49 4.10 0.86
N VAL A 87 -6.05 4.42 2.08
CA VAL A 87 -5.33 3.47 2.93
C VAL A 87 -6.16 2.24 3.25
N ILE A 88 -7.43 2.42 3.61
CA ILE A 88 -8.35 1.31 3.90
C ILE A 88 -8.54 0.44 2.67
N THR A 89 -8.73 1.05 1.49
CA THR A 89 -8.91 0.32 0.22
C THR A 89 -7.67 -0.51 -0.11
N LEU A 90 -6.48 0.07 -0.01
CA LEU A 90 -5.24 -0.63 -0.31
C LEU A 90 -4.96 -1.77 0.68
N THR A 91 -5.24 -1.54 1.96
CA THR A 91 -5.16 -2.57 3.00
C THR A 91 -6.15 -3.72 2.73
N ALA A 92 -7.39 -3.40 2.37
CA ALA A 92 -8.41 -4.41 2.06
C ALA A 92 -8.03 -5.23 0.82
N VAL A 93 -7.54 -4.57 -0.24
CA VAL A 93 -7.08 -5.25 -1.46
C VAL A 93 -5.92 -6.19 -1.17
N GLY A 94 -4.92 -5.75 -0.39
CA GLY A 94 -3.79 -6.62 -0.01
C GLY A 94 -4.24 -7.84 0.82
N LEU A 95 -5.19 -7.66 1.75
CA LEU A 95 -5.72 -8.75 2.57
C LEU A 95 -6.56 -9.76 1.77
N LEU A 96 -7.37 -9.25 0.84
CA LEU A 96 -8.15 -10.08 -0.07
C LEU A 96 -7.24 -10.88 -0.99
N ALA A 97 -6.21 -10.24 -1.56
CA ALA A 97 -5.21 -10.92 -2.36
C ALA A 97 -4.50 -12.03 -1.57
N ALA A 98 -4.15 -11.77 -0.30
CA ALA A 98 -3.56 -12.76 0.59
C ALA A 98 -4.50 -13.95 0.83
N THR A 99 -5.77 -13.68 1.08
CA THR A 99 -6.79 -14.71 1.31
C THR A 99 -7.04 -15.56 0.06
N ILE A 100 -7.09 -14.93 -1.11
CA ILE A 100 -7.24 -15.63 -2.40
C ILE A 100 -6.03 -16.53 -2.67
N SER A 101 -4.82 -16.04 -2.44
CA SER A 101 -3.59 -16.83 -2.58
C SER A 101 -3.57 -18.05 -1.64
N LEU A 102 -3.92 -17.85 -0.36
CA LEU A 102 -4.04 -18.95 0.61
C LEU A 102 -5.09 -19.97 0.19
N LYS A 103 -6.27 -19.52 -0.26
CA LYS A 103 -7.34 -20.40 -0.72
C LYS A 103 -6.93 -21.17 -1.97
N SER A 104 -6.23 -20.56 -2.92
CA SER A 104 -5.73 -21.24 -4.11
C SER A 104 -4.79 -22.39 -3.77
N ARG A 105 -4.01 -22.27 -2.68
CA ARG A 105 -3.07 -23.32 -2.23
C ARG A 105 -3.77 -24.48 -1.52
N SER A 106 -4.95 -24.26 -0.92
CA SER A 106 -5.70 -25.32 -0.23
C SER A 106 -6.56 -26.18 -1.17
N TRP A 107 -6.63 -25.84 -2.46
CA TRP A 107 -7.39 -26.57 -3.48
C TRP A 107 -6.50 -27.43 -4.40
N SER A 108 -5.18 -27.42 -4.17
CA SER A 108 -4.21 -28.36 -4.76
C SER A 108 -3.73 -29.36 -3.72
#